data_AF-A0A8K0Q277-F1
#
_entry.id   AF-A0A8K0Q277-F1
#
_cell.length_a   1.000
_cell.length_b   1.000
_cell.length_c   1.000
_cell.angle_alpha   90.00
_cell.angle_beta   90.00
_cell.angle_gamma   90.00
#
_symmetry.space_group_name_H-M   'P 1'
#
loop_
_entity.id
_entity.type
_entity.pdbx_description
1 polymer ?
#
loop_
_entity_poly.entity_id
_entity_poly.type
_entity_poly.pdbx_seq_one_letter_code
_entity_poly.pdbx_strand_id
1 'polypeptide(L)'
;MNEYAKAVVGALSHPETTDNEVMLIESYRPTQLQILAAAREVLRGDWQVEYVDMGKNAEIAEQKMFAGHFDISVVDPMVSKIMFTLGYGGQIDGIHNNLAGITRMTENELKGIINPFA
;
A
#
# COMPACT_ATOMS: atom_id res chain seq x y z
N MET A 1 -3.77 -15.80 -14.30
CA MET A 1 -2.57 -15.90 -13.45
C MET A 1 -2.46 -14.60 -12.65
N ASN A 2 -2.34 -14.67 -11.33
CA ASN A 2 -2.20 -13.46 -10.49
C ASN A 2 -0.82 -12.82 -10.71
N GLU A 3 -0.65 -11.57 -10.27
CA GLU A 3 0.55 -10.77 -10.57
C GLU A 3 1.82 -11.35 -9.94
N TYR A 4 1.70 -11.97 -8.76
CA TYR A 4 2.81 -12.67 -8.11
C TYR A 4 3.34 -13.82 -8.98
N ALA A 5 2.45 -14.65 -9.52
CA ALA A 5 2.85 -15.74 -10.40
C ALA A 5 3.45 -15.22 -11.71
N LYS A 6 2.93 -14.11 -12.27
CA LYS A 6 3.56 -13.44 -13.43
C LYS A 6 4.97 -12.95 -13.13
N ALA A 7 5.21 -12.38 -11.95
CA ALA A 7 6.53 -11.94 -11.53
C ALA A 7 7.51 -13.12 -11.41
N VAL A 8 7.10 -14.21 -10.76
CA VAL A 8 7.94 -15.42 -10.65
C VAL A 8 8.27 -15.98 -12.03
N VAL A 9 7.28 -16.10 -12.92
CA VAL A 9 7.52 -16.54 -14.30
C VAL A 9 8.44 -15.58 -15.03
N GLY A 10 8.23 -14.26 -14.89
CA GLY A 10 9.07 -13.22 -15.45
C GLY A 10 10.54 -13.37 -15.05
N ALA A 11 10.82 -13.52 -13.75
CA ALA A 11 12.18 -13.76 -13.25
C ALA A 11 12.79 -15.05 -13.81
N LEU A 12 12.07 -16.17 -13.73
CA LEU A 12 12.59 -17.47 -14.21
C LEU A 12 12.77 -17.53 -15.73
N SER A 13 12.09 -16.68 -16.48
CA SER A 13 12.18 -16.64 -17.94
C SER A 13 13.26 -15.69 -18.46
N HIS A 14 13.83 -14.83 -17.60
CA HIS A 14 14.87 -13.86 -17.94
C HIS A 14 16.04 -13.92 -16.93
N PRO A 15 16.63 -15.10 -16.68
CA PRO A 15 17.67 -15.28 -15.67
C PRO A 15 18.90 -14.41 -15.92
N GLU A 16 19.21 -14.06 -17.17
CA GLU A 16 20.30 -13.14 -17.51
C GLU A 16 20.09 -11.72 -16.96
N THR A 17 18.83 -11.34 -16.71
CA THR A 17 18.45 -10.03 -16.21
C THR A 17 18.14 -10.07 -14.71
N THR A 18 17.73 -11.21 -14.17
CA THR A 18 17.22 -11.32 -12.79
C THR A 18 18.02 -12.21 -11.85
N ASP A 19 19.11 -12.84 -12.32
CA ASP A 19 19.96 -13.66 -11.45
C ASP A 19 20.58 -12.82 -10.32
N ASN A 20 20.40 -13.29 -9.08
CA ASN A 20 20.81 -12.59 -7.86
C ASN A 20 20.28 -11.15 -7.69
N GLU A 21 19.22 -10.77 -8.42
CA GLU A 21 18.59 -9.45 -8.34
C GLU A 21 17.25 -9.47 -7.59
N VAL A 22 16.90 -8.35 -6.96
CA VAL A 22 15.61 -8.20 -6.27
C VAL A 22 14.55 -7.71 -7.25
N MET A 23 13.58 -8.57 -7.56
CA MET A 23 12.46 -8.21 -8.42
C MET A 23 11.36 -7.49 -7.62
N LEU A 24 11.21 -6.20 -7.89
CA LEU A 24 10.16 -5.34 -7.33
C LEU A 24 8.98 -5.24 -8.30
N ILE A 25 7.76 -5.49 -7.84
CA ILE A 25 6.54 -5.35 -8.63
C ILE A 25 5.53 -4.45 -7.93
N GLU A 26 4.67 -3.80 -8.70
CA GLU A 26 3.62 -2.96 -8.16
C GLU A 26 2.36 -2.99 -9.02
N SER A 27 1.27 -3.45 -8.43
CA SER A 27 -0.02 -3.55 -9.10
C SER A 27 -0.77 -2.22 -9.13
N TYR A 28 -0.65 -1.43 -8.06
CA TYR A 28 -1.34 -0.15 -7.93
C TYR A 28 -0.70 0.70 -6.82
N ARG A 29 -0.73 2.03 -6.95
CA ARG A 29 -0.15 2.98 -5.98
C ARG A 29 -1.11 4.13 -5.66
N PRO A 30 -2.23 3.88 -4.98
CA PRO A 30 -3.14 4.93 -4.56
C PRO A 30 -2.70 5.55 -3.24
N THR A 31 -3.06 6.81 -3.03
CA THR A 31 -3.13 7.41 -1.71
C THR A 31 -4.45 7.00 -1.02
N GLN A 32 -4.51 7.09 0.32
CA GLN A 32 -5.76 6.87 1.05
C GLN A 32 -6.88 7.81 0.58
N LEU A 33 -6.53 9.04 0.17
CA LEU A 33 -7.50 10.01 -0.36
C LEU A 33 -8.07 9.57 -1.71
N GLN A 34 -7.26 8.96 -2.58
CA GLN A 34 -7.73 8.39 -3.84
C GLN A 34 -8.66 7.19 -3.60
N ILE A 35 -8.34 6.33 -2.63
CA ILE A 35 -9.24 5.23 -2.22
C ILE A 35 -10.56 5.79 -1.68
N LEU A 36 -10.51 6.79 -0.80
CA LEU A 36 -11.70 7.43 -0.24
C LEU A 36 -12.57 8.08 -1.32
N ALA A 37 -11.96 8.77 -2.29
CA ALA A 37 -12.67 9.36 -3.42
C ALA A 37 -13.39 8.29 -4.25
N ALA A 38 -12.67 7.23 -4.65
CA ALA A 38 -13.26 6.12 -5.38
C ALA A 38 -14.40 5.45 -4.59
N ALA A 39 -14.24 5.24 -3.28
CA ALA A 39 -15.25 4.64 -2.43
C ALA A 39 -16.52 5.47 -2.34
N ARG A 40 -16.41 6.80 -2.22
CA ARG A 40 -17.57 7.71 -2.20
C ARG A 40 -18.37 7.71 -3.50
N GLU A 41 -17.73 7.40 -4.62
CA GLU A 41 -18.43 7.33 -5.91
C GLU A 41 -19.26 6.04 -6.04
N VAL A 42 -18.76 4.92 -5.53
CA VAL A 42 -19.40 3.61 -5.73
C VAL A 42 -20.22 3.11 -4.55
N LEU A 43 -20.03 3.68 -3.36
CA LEU A 43 -20.77 3.33 -2.15
C LEU A 43 -21.69 4.48 -1.74
N ARG A 44 -22.89 4.12 -1.28
CA ARG A 44 -23.87 5.08 -0.73
C ARG A 44 -23.62 5.29 0.75
N GLY A 45 -23.95 6.48 1.26
CA GLY A 45 -23.99 6.78 2.69
C GLY A 45 -23.45 8.17 3.02
N ASP A 46 -23.67 8.60 4.26
CA ASP A 46 -23.09 9.81 4.83
C ASP A 46 -21.84 9.43 5.65
N TRP A 47 -20.67 9.74 5.11
CA TRP A 47 -19.40 9.34 5.69
C TRP A 47 -18.83 10.49 6.50
N GLN A 48 -18.66 10.29 7.81
CA GLN A 48 -17.79 11.15 8.60
C GLN A 48 -16.34 10.74 8.35
N VAL A 49 -15.51 11.71 7.95
CA VAL A 49 -14.09 11.48 7.65
C VAL A 49 -13.27 12.25 8.68
N GLU A 50 -12.42 11.52 9.39
CA GLU A 50 -11.48 12.08 10.34
C GLU A 50 -10.07 12.03 9.75
N TYR A 51 -9.36 13.14 9.88
CA TYR A 51 -7.97 13.25 9.48
C TYR A 51 -7.09 13.16 10.72
N VAL A 52 -6.11 12.26 10.67
CA VAL A 52 -5.25 11.96 11.81
C VAL A 52 -3.82 12.37 11.50
N ASP A 53 -3.20 13.10 12.43
CA ASP A 53 -1.78 13.43 12.36
C ASP A 53 -0.93 12.25 12.87
N MET A 54 -0.42 11.47 11.92
CA MET A 54 0.41 10.30 12.22
C MET A 54 1.76 10.68 12.85
N GLY A 55 2.28 11.89 12.59
CA GLY A 55 3.51 12.39 13.22
C GLY A 55 3.31 12.56 14.72
N LYS A 56 2.24 13.26 15.10
CA LYS A 56 1.85 13.47 16.49
C LYS A 56 1.52 12.16 17.21
N ASN A 57 0.77 11.26 16.57
CA ASN A 57 0.40 9.99 17.18
C ASN A 57 1.63 9.10 17.44
N ALA A 58 2.60 9.09 16.53
CA ALA A 58 3.84 8.35 16.74
C ALA A 58 4.70 8.96 17.84
N GLU A 59 4.75 10.30 17.98
CA GLU A 59 5.44 10.96 19.09
C GLU A 59 4.83 10.56 20.44
N ILE A 60 3.50 10.53 20.53
CA ILE A 60 2.80 10.07 21.74
C ILE A 60 3.11 8.60 22.03
N ALA A 61 3.13 7.75 21.01
CA ALA A 61 3.50 6.35 21.15
C ALA A 61 4.94 6.17 21.62
N GLU A 62 5.87 6.96 21.10
CA GLU A 62 7.28 6.97 21.50
C GLU A 62 7.43 7.38 22.99
N GLN A 63 6.71 8.40 23.44
CA GLN A 63 6.70 8.79 24.86
C GLN A 63 6.19 7.65 25.76
N LYS A 64 5.13 6.95 25.36
CA LYS A 64 4.61 5.78 26.08
C LYS A 64 5.64 4.63 26.10
N MET A 65 6.34 4.41 25.00
CA MET A 65 7.40 3.42 24.91
C MET A 65 8.52 3.72 25.92
N PHE A 66 8.96 4.97 26.00
CA PHE A 66 9.96 5.40 26.99
C PHE A 66 9.46 5.30 28.44
N ALA A 67 8.15 5.37 28.66
CA ALA A 67 7.53 5.10 29.96
C ALA A 67 7.34 3.60 30.26
N GLY A 68 7.79 2.70 29.38
CA GLY A 68 7.75 1.25 29.58
C GLY A 68 6.49 0.55 29.10
N HIS A 69 5.64 1.22 28.32
CA HIS A 69 4.48 0.61 27.67
C HIS A 69 4.88 0.00 26.33
N PHE A 70 4.45 -1.24 26.08
CA PHE A 70 4.74 -1.97 24.83
C PHE A 70 3.49 -2.65 24.26
N ASP A 71 2.30 -2.17 24.63
CA ASP A 71 1.03 -2.65 24.11
C ASP A 71 0.70 -2.05 22.73
N ILE A 72 -0.46 -2.46 22.20
CA ILE A 72 -0.91 -2.03 20.87
C ILE A 72 -1.05 -0.52 20.73
N SER A 73 -1.27 0.22 21.83
CA SER A 73 -1.37 1.68 21.81
C SER A 73 -0.03 2.38 21.56
N VAL A 74 1.07 1.64 21.58
CA VAL A 74 2.41 2.07 21.15
C VAL A 74 2.70 1.57 19.73
N VAL A 75 2.45 0.28 19.48
CA VAL A 75 2.81 -0.36 18.21
C VAL A 75 2.01 0.20 17.05
N ASP A 76 0.69 0.36 17.20
CA ASP A 76 -0.21 0.72 16.11
C ASP A 76 0.08 2.12 15.52
N PRO A 77 0.28 3.19 16.32
CA PRO A 77 0.65 4.50 15.79
C PRO A 77 2.01 4.51 15.07
N MET A 78 2.99 3.75 15.58
CA MET A 78 4.32 3.68 14.98
C MET A 78 4.28 2.98 13.61
N VAL A 79 3.59 1.84 13.53
CA VAL A 79 3.39 1.12 12.26
C VAL A 79 2.56 1.96 11.29
N SER A 80 1.48 2.58 11.75
CA SER A 80 0.62 3.44 10.91
C SER A 80 1.40 4.61 10.32
N LYS A 81 2.30 5.24 11.07
CA LYS A 81 3.21 6.26 10.52
C LYS A 81 4.08 5.71 9.39
N ILE A 82 4.67 4.53 9.57
CA ILE A 82 5.48 3.88 8.52
C ILE A 82 4.61 3.50 7.31
N MET A 83 3.37 3.10 7.49
CA MET A 83 2.54 2.65 6.37
C MET A 83 1.93 3.79 5.56
N PHE A 84 1.62 4.92 6.20
CA PHE A 84 0.71 5.92 5.62
C PHE A 84 1.31 7.31 5.43
N THR A 85 2.54 7.55 5.88
CA THR A 85 3.22 8.85 5.67
C THR A 85 4.01 8.84 4.37
N LEU A 86 4.07 9.99 3.70
CA LEU A 86 4.82 10.16 2.44
C LEU A 86 6.29 9.74 2.61
N GLY A 87 6.82 9.00 1.63
CA GLY A 87 8.19 8.46 1.67
C GLY A 87 8.33 7.11 2.38
N TYR A 88 7.25 6.58 2.97
CA TYR A 88 7.21 5.25 3.57
C TYR A 88 6.07 4.40 2.94
N GLY A 89 5.96 3.13 3.32
CA GLY A 89 4.75 2.34 3.05
C GLY A 89 4.47 1.97 1.59
N GLY A 90 5.50 1.77 0.76
CA GLY A 90 5.33 1.18 -0.58
C GLY A 90 5.64 2.10 -1.77
N GLN A 91 6.20 3.30 -1.55
CA GLN A 91 6.85 4.04 -2.64
C GLN A 91 8.16 3.34 -3.02
N ILE A 92 8.07 2.42 -3.96
CA ILE A 92 9.20 1.65 -4.47
C ILE A 92 9.56 2.19 -5.86
N ASP A 93 10.79 2.67 -6.01
CA ASP A 93 11.33 3.03 -7.32
C ASP A 93 11.95 1.79 -7.99
N GLY A 94 12.07 1.81 -9.32
CA GLY A 94 12.67 0.71 -10.06
C GLY A 94 11.82 -0.57 -10.12
N ILE A 95 10.51 -0.44 -10.34
CA ILE A 95 9.63 -1.60 -10.53
C ILE A 95 9.92 -2.33 -11.85
N HIS A 96 9.75 -3.65 -11.84
CA HIS A 96 10.05 -4.59 -12.93
C HIS A 96 8.78 -5.09 -13.62
N ASN A 97 7.70 -4.30 -13.56
CA ASN A 97 6.40 -4.67 -14.12
C ASN A 97 6.47 -5.07 -15.60
N ASN A 98 7.28 -4.37 -16.40
CA ASN A 98 7.44 -4.66 -17.83
C ASN A 98 8.05 -6.06 -18.06
N LEU A 99 9.06 -6.44 -17.26
CA LEU A 99 9.69 -7.77 -17.32
C LEU A 99 8.71 -8.87 -16.92
N ALA A 100 7.79 -8.57 -15.99
CA ALA A 100 6.73 -9.48 -15.56
C ALA A 100 5.48 -9.49 -16.44
N GLY A 101 5.33 -8.57 -17.40
CA GLY A 101 4.06 -8.36 -18.09
C GLY A 101 2.90 -7.98 -17.15
N ILE A 102 3.20 -7.19 -16.12
CA ILE A 102 2.23 -6.65 -15.15
C ILE A 102 1.85 -5.24 -15.58
N THR A 103 0.56 -5.04 -15.84
CA THR A 103 -0.02 -3.71 -16.04
C THR A 103 -0.58 -3.23 -14.72
N ARG A 104 -0.34 -1.97 -14.37
CA ARG A 104 -0.95 -1.38 -13.18
C ARG A 104 -2.46 -1.33 -13.34
N MET A 105 -3.17 -1.59 -12.24
CA MET A 105 -4.60 -1.45 -12.12
C MET A 105 -5.04 0.00 -12.39
N THR A 106 -6.18 0.14 -13.03
CA THR A 106 -6.88 1.40 -13.28
C THR A 106 -7.77 1.79 -12.11
N GLU A 107 -8.19 3.05 -12.07
CA GLU A 107 -9.15 3.51 -11.07
C GLU A 107 -10.52 2.80 -11.17
N ASN A 108 -10.95 2.43 -12.37
CA ASN A 108 -12.20 1.69 -12.56
C ASN A 108 -12.12 0.26 -11.99
N GLU A 109 -10.96 -0.39 -12.14
CA GLU A 109 -10.73 -1.70 -11.51
C GLU A 109 -10.68 -1.58 -9.98
N LEU A 110 -10.10 -0.50 -9.42
CA LEU A 110 -10.20 -0.20 -7.99
C LEU A 110 -11.66 -0.08 -7.53
N LYS A 111 -12.47 0.68 -8.27
CA LYS A 111 -13.91 0.84 -8.00
C LYS A 111 -14.64 -0.50 -8.01
N GLY A 112 -14.31 -1.37 -8.95
CA GLY A 112 -14.81 -2.74 -9.01
C GLY A 112 -14.38 -3.62 -7.83
N ILE A 113 -13.20 -3.38 -7.23
CA ILE A 113 -12.81 -4.06 -5.98
C ILE A 113 -13.62 -3.54 -4.78
N ILE A 114 -13.80 -2.21 -4.70
CA ILE A 114 -14.51 -1.58 -3.57
C ILE A 114 -15.98 -1.99 -3.55
N ASN A 115 -16.63 -2.02 -4.72
CA ASN A 115 -18.01 -2.47 -4.85
C ASN A 115 -18.10 -3.52 -5.99
N PRO A 116 -17.86 -4.81 -5.67
CA PRO A 116 -17.82 -5.87 -6.68
C PRO A 116 -19.18 -6.21 -7.29
N PHE A 117 -20.27 -5.63 -6.78
CA PHE A 117 -21.63 -5.81 -7.24
C PHE A 117 -22.30 -4.49 -7.70
N ALA A 118 -21.50 -3.43 -7.91
CA ALA A 118 -21.96 -2.13 -8.40
C ALA A 118 -22.58 -2.20 -9.80
#